data_AF-A0A6M0M7E4-F1
#
_entry.id   AF-A0A6M0M7E4-F1
#
_cell.length_a   1.000
_cell.length_b   1.000
_cell.length_c   1.000
_cell.angle_alpha   90.00
_cell.angle_beta   90.00
_cell.angle_gamma   90.00
#
_symmetry.space_group_name_H-M   'P 1'
#
loop_
_entity.id
_entity.type
_entity.pdbx_description
1 polymer ?
#
loop_
_entity_poly.entity_id
_entity_poly.type
_entity_poly.pdbx_seq_one_letter_code
_entity_poly.pdbx_strand_id
1 'polypeptide(L)'
;MERIKIARQKKGISQKDLADLLGLTQQAVSYYEKGSRIPDEQTLSVISDILNVPTEYLTGETDDPEGWDLWEEATGYTPEQIKKEIKRMKSANHIVGDDKNLQNLISQAVSNLSGTGNTDRGILNSLVPKIIDLQHELSKKYEDPEKLDKLPHIGEMRIRPANIRTADLIYDDLNDEAYNKAMDILMQARRDLANISSDLRLN
;
A
#
# COMPACT_ATOMS: atom_id res chain seq x y z
N MET A 1 -3.82 -15.89 -26.11
CA MET A 1 -3.04 -15.84 -24.86
C MET A 1 -3.18 -17.20 -24.17
N GLU A 2 -2.38 -18.18 -24.59
CA GLU A 2 -2.53 -19.57 -24.09
C GLU A 2 -2.32 -19.67 -22.58
N ARG A 3 -1.54 -18.75 -21.98
CA ARG A 3 -1.25 -18.73 -20.56
C ARG A 3 -2.48 -18.45 -19.67
N ILE A 4 -3.50 -17.72 -20.16
CA ILE A 4 -4.79 -17.58 -19.45
C ILE A 4 -5.45 -18.95 -19.29
N LYS A 5 -5.48 -19.74 -20.37
CA LYS A 5 -6.07 -21.08 -20.36
C LYS A 5 -5.31 -22.02 -19.42
N ILE A 6 -3.98 -22.00 -19.48
CA ILE A 6 -3.11 -22.80 -18.61
C ILE A 6 -3.37 -22.46 -17.13
N ALA A 7 -3.34 -21.16 -16.78
CA ALA A 7 -3.57 -20.71 -15.41
C ALA A 7 -4.99 -21.06 -14.93
N ARG A 8 -6.01 -20.89 -15.79
CA ARG A 8 -7.39 -21.29 -15.49
C ARG A 8 -7.51 -22.78 -15.20
N GLN A 9 -6.87 -23.62 -16.02
CA GLN A 9 -6.86 -25.07 -15.82
C GLN A 9 -6.11 -25.46 -14.55
N LYS A 10 -4.98 -24.81 -14.22
CA LYS A 10 -4.25 -25.01 -12.95
C LYS A 10 -5.14 -24.65 -11.75
N LYS A 11 -5.97 -23.61 -11.87
CA LYS A 11 -6.96 -23.24 -10.85
C LYS A 11 -8.17 -24.19 -10.78
N GLY A 12 -8.38 -25.03 -11.80
CA GLY A 12 -9.44 -26.03 -11.83
C GLY A 12 -10.83 -25.49 -12.16
N ILE A 13 -10.93 -24.31 -12.78
CA ILE A 13 -12.21 -23.69 -13.15
C ILE A 13 -12.47 -23.78 -14.66
N SER A 14 -13.73 -23.80 -15.09
CA SER A 14 -14.12 -23.82 -16.50
C SER A 14 -14.07 -22.42 -17.13
N GLN A 15 -14.11 -22.34 -18.48
CA GLN A 15 -14.24 -21.04 -19.16
C GLN A 15 -15.51 -20.28 -18.74
N LYS A 16 -16.57 -21.02 -18.43
CA LYS A 16 -17.83 -20.45 -17.94
C LYS A 16 -17.65 -19.86 -16.54
N ASP A 17 -17.01 -20.59 -15.63
CA ASP A 17 -16.76 -20.10 -14.27
C ASP A 17 -15.89 -18.83 -14.29
N LEU A 18 -14.85 -18.80 -15.13
CA LEU A 18 -14.04 -17.59 -15.31
C LEU A 18 -14.86 -16.43 -15.89
N ALA A 19 -15.75 -16.71 -16.86
CA ALA A 19 -16.62 -15.70 -17.44
C ALA A 19 -17.61 -15.13 -16.41
N ASP A 20 -18.21 -15.99 -15.59
CA ASP A 20 -19.13 -15.62 -14.52
C ASP A 20 -18.43 -14.74 -13.47
N LEU A 21 -17.17 -15.06 -13.11
CA LEU A 21 -16.36 -14.24 -12.21
C LEU A 21 -15.97 -12.88 -12.80
N LEU A 22 -15.82 -12.79 -14.13
CA LEU A 22 -15.50 -11.55 -14.84
C LEU A 22 -16.74 -10.71 -15.20
N GLY A 23 -17.95 -11.25 -15.05
CA GLY A 23 -19.16 -10.62 -15.58
C GLY A 23 -19.19 -10.57 -17.12
N LEU A 24 -18.55 -11.54 -17.78
CA LEU A 24 -18.44 -11.63 -19.24
C LEU A 24 -19.15 -12.87 -19.79
N THR A 25 -19.22 -12.98 -21.12
CA THR A 25 -19.70 -14.20 -21.78
C THR A 25 -18.59 -15.25 -21.87
N GLN A 26 -18.95 -16.54 -21.86
CA GLN A 26 -18.00 -17.64 -22.08
C GLN A 26 -17.25 -17.47 -23.41
N GLN A 27 -17.92 -16.94 -24.44
CA GLN A 27 -17.31 -16.63 -25.74
C GLN A 27 -16.20 -15.59 -25.63
N ALA A 28 -16.37 -14.55 -24.80
CA ALA A 28 -15.33 -13.54 -24.57
C ALA A 28 -14.05 -14.17 -23.99
N VAL A 29 -14.20 -15.03 -22.97
CA VAL A 29 -13.07 -15.78 -22.39
C VAL A 29 -12.42 -16.69 -23.45
N SER A 30 -13.21 -17.38 -24.27
CA SER A 30 -12.69 -18.19 -25.38
C SER A 30 -11.84 -17.37 -26.36
N TYR A 31 -12.27 -16.15 -26.69
CA TYR A 31 -11.51 -15.26 -27.57
C TYR A 31 -10.19 -14.78 -26.94
N TYR A 32 -10.17 -14.51 -25.63
CA TYR A 32 -8.94 -14.15 -24.91
C TYR A 32 -7.94 -15.32 -24.90
N GLU A 33 -8.38 -16.53 -24.55
CA GLU A 33 -7.53 -17.72 -24.52
C GLU A 33 -6.92 -17.99 -25.91
N LYS A 34 -7.73 -17.90 -26.97
CA LYS A 34 -7.28 -18.07 -28.36
C LYS A 34 -6.41 -16.91 -28.86
N GLY A 35 -6.37 -15.78 -28.15
CA GLY A 35 -5.66 -14.57 -28.58
C GLY A 35 -6.32 -13.82 -29.74
N SER A 36 -7.56 -14.17 -30.09
CA SER A 36 -8.33 -13.45 -31.12
C SER A 36 -8.91 -12.13 -30.62
N ARG A 37 -8.90 -11.91 -29.30
CA ARG A 37 -9.19 -10.63 -28.65
C ARG A 37 -8.19 -10.45 -27.51
N ILE A 38 -7.75 -9.21 -27.29
CA ILE A 38 -6.87 -8.84 -26.17
C ILE A 38 -7.76 -8.23 -25.08
N PRO A 39 -7.71 -8.70 -23.82
CA PRO A 39 -8.37 -8.03 -22.71
C PRO A 39 -7.73 -6.65 -22.49
N ASP A 40 -8.53 -5.66 -22.10
CA ASP A 40 -7.99 -4.39 -21.64
C ASP A 40 -7.26 -4.56 -20.29
N GLU A 41 -6.52 -3.53 -19.88
CA GLU A 41 -5.71 -3.54 -18.66
C GLU A 41 -6.53 -3.91 -17.41
N GLN A 42 -7.73 -3.34 -17.29
CA GLN A 42 -8.63 -3.62 -16.16
C GLN A 42 -9.07 -5.08 -16.14
N THR A 43 -9.55 -5.60 -17.29
CA THR A 43 -9.96 -7.00 -17.42
C THR A 43 -8.78 -7.93 -17.15
N LEU A 44 -7.60 -7.60 -17.65
CA LEU A 44 -6.39 -8.39 -17.47
C LEU A 44 -5.96 -8.46 -16.01
N SER A 45 -6.01 -7.33 -15.28
CA SER A 45 -5.75 -7.29 -13.83
C SER A 45 -6.72 -8.19 -13.07
N VAL A 46 -8.01 -8.15 -13.39
CA VAL A 46 -9.01 -9.01 -12.73
C VAL A 46 -8.80 -10.48 -13.08
N ILE A 47 -8.40 -10.80 -14.33
CA ILE A 47 -8.01 -12.17 -14.71
C ILE A 47 -6.81 -12.63 -13.89
N SER A 48 -5.78 -11.78 -13.73
CA SER A 48 -4.60 -12.04 -12.90
C SER A 48 -4.98 -12.36 -11.46
N ASP A 49 -5.84 -11.54 -10.84
CA ASP A 49 -6.33 -11.75 -9.48
C ASP A 49 -7.14 -13.04 -9.33
N ILE A 50 -8.07 -13.29 -10.26
CA ILE A 50 -8.86 -14.52 -10.27
C ILE A 50 -7.92 -15.71 -10.46
N LEU A 51 -6.97 -15.67 -11.38
CA LEU A 51 -6.14 -16.84 -11.67
C LEU A 51 -4.95 -16.99 -10.72
N ASN A 52 -4.70 -16.01 -9.85
CA ASN A 52 -3.63 -15.98 -8.86
C ASN A 52 -2.23 -16.15 -9.49
N VAL A 53 -2.01 -15.44 -10.60
CA VAL A 53 -0.77 -15.39 -11.38
C VAL A 53 -0.49 -13.93 -11.74
N PRO A 54 0.77 -13.48 -11.90
CA PRO A 54 1.06 -12.11 -12.29
C PRO A 54 0.57 -11.81 -13.72
N THR A 55 0.32 -10.53 -14.01
CA THR A 55 -0.13 -10.11 -15.34
C THR A 55 0.93 -10.40 -16.40
N GLU A 56 2.20 -10.22 -16.04
CA GLU A 56 3.41 -10.51 -16.80
C GLU A 56 3.47 -11.98 -17.24
N TYR A 57 2.97 -12.89 -16.39
CA TYR A 57 2.81 -14.27 -16.81
C TYR A 57 1.73 -14.39 -17.87
N LEU A 58 0.58 -13.73 -17.73
CA LEU A 58 -0.50 -13.81 -18.74
C LEU A 58 -0.11 -13.21 -20.10
N THR A 59 0.72 -12.17 -20.12
CA THR A 59 1.13 -11.41 -21.32
C THR A 59 2.29 -12.04 -22.08
N GLY A 60 3.17 -12.80 -21.42
CA GLY A 60 4.35 -13.37 -22.10
C GLY A 60 5.69 -13.02 -21.45
N GLU A 61 5.70 -12.07 -20.51
CA GLU A 61 6.90 -11.39 -20.03
C GLU A 61 7.74 -12.23 -19.05
N THR A 62 7.10 -13.14 -18.29
CA THR A 62 7.80 -14.17 -17.49
C THR A 62 7.28 -15.56 -17.80
N ASP A 63 8.14 -16.58 -17.77
CA ASP A 63 7.72 -17.99 -17.83
C ASP A 63 7.37 -18.57 -16.45
N ASP A 64 7.59 -17.84 -15.36
CA ASP A 64 7.22 -18.24 -14.01
C ASP A 64 5.73 -17.91 -13.73
N PRO A 65 4.84 -18.90 -13.60
CA PRO A 65 3.42 -18.67 -13.31
C PRO A 65 3.18 -18.09 -11.92
N GLU A 66 4.14 -18.14 -11.01
CA GLU A 66 4.02 -17.59 -9.65
C GLU A 66 4.74 -16.24 -9.51
N GLY A 67 5.59 -15.88 -10.48
CA GLY A 67 6.29 -14.60 -10.56
C GLY A 67 7.43 -14.46 -9.55
N TRP A 68 8.05 -15.55 -9.11
CA TRP A 68 9.12 -15.49 -8.12
C TRP A 68 10.33 -14.69 -8.61
N ASP A 69 10.64 -14.81 -9.90
CA ASP A 69 11.65 -14.03 -10.60
C ASP A 69 11.35 -12.53 -10.57
N LEU A 70 10.11 -12.14 -10.86
CA LEU A 70 9.66 -10.74 -10.82
C LEU A 70 9.80 -10.15 -9.42
N TRP A 71 9.38 -10.91 -8.41
CA TRP A 71 9.47 -10.49 -7.01
C TRP A 71 10.92 -10.39 -6.54
N GLU A 72 11.78 -11.32 -6.92
CA GLU A 72 13.21 -11.27 -6.60
C GLU A 72 13.88 -10.06 -7.26
N GLU A 73 13.61 -9.81 -8.54
CA GLU A 73 14.14 -8.65 -9.28
C GLU A 73 13.65 -7.33 -8.66
N ALA A 74 12.36 -7.21 -8.34
CA ALA A 74 11.77 -5.98 -7.85
C ALA A 74 12.15 -5.66 -6.39
N THR A 75 12.39 -6.68 -5.56
CA THR A 75 12.52 -6.52 -4.10
C THR A 75 13.91 -6.86 -3.56
N GLY A 76 14.69 -7.64 -4.30
CA GLY A 76 15.97 -8.19 -3.86
C GLY A 76 15.85 -9.35 -2.85
N TYR A 77 14.64 -9.80 -2.51
CA TYR A 77 14.44 -10.97 -1.65
C TYR A 77 14.34 -12.25 -2.47
N THR A 78 15.12 -13.26 -2.10
CA THR A 78 15.07 -14.54 -2.82
C THR A 78 13.74 -15.27 -2.58
N PRO A 79 13.33 -16.16 -3.49
CA PRO A 79 12.10 -16.95 -3.33
C PRO A 79 12.09 -17.75 -2.01
N GLU A 80 13.24 -18.23 -1.53
CA GLU A 80 13.38 -18.95 -0.26
C GLU A 80 13.09 -18.04 0.94
N GLN A 81 13.57 -16.79 0.92
CA GLN A 81 13.31 -15.83 1.99
C GLN A 81 11.82 -15.52 2.08
N ILE A 82 11.18 -15.24 0.93
CA ILE A 82 9.74 -14.96 0.85
C ILE A 82 8.94 -16.18 1.32
N LYS A 83 9.23 -17.38 0.82
CA LYS A 83 8.54 -18.62 1.23
C LYS A 83 8.69 -18.92 2.71
N LYS A 84 9.88 -18.68 3.28
CA LYS A 84 10.12 -18.82 4.73
C LYS A 84 9.24 -17.86 5.53
N GLU A 85 9.13 -16.62 5.09
CA GLU A 85 8.27 -15.63 5.75
C GLU A 85 6.79 -15.95 5.61
N ILE A 86 6.32 -16.41 4.44
CA ILE A 86 4.95 -16.92 4.26
C ILE A 86 4.65 -18.05 5.25
N LYS A 87 5.59 -18.99 5.43
CA LYS A 87 5.43 -20.08 6.40
C LYS A 87 5.32 -19.54 7.83
N ARG A 88 6.16 -18.56 8.21
CA ARG A 88 6.10 -17.90 9.51
C ARG A 88 4.73 -17.23 9.73
N MET A 89 4.25 -16.44 8.77
CA MET A 89 2.94 -15.77 8.85
C MET A 89 1.79 -16.76 9.04
N LYS A 90 1.80 -17.87 8.27
CA LYS A 90 0.82 -18.96 8.41
C LYS A 90 0.86 -19.59 9.79
N SER A 91 2.05 -19.92 10.30
CA SER A 91 2.21 -20.52 11.63
C SER A 91 1.81 -19.56 12.76
N ALA A 92 1.98 -18.25 12.58
CA ALA A 92 1.56 -17.24 13.53
C ALA A 92 0.07 -16.88 13.43
N ASN A 93 -0.66 -17.43 12.45
CA ASN A 93 -2.03 -17.03 12.12
C ASN A 93 -2.18 -15.51 11.92
N HIS A 94 -1.19 -14.89 11.28
CA HIS A 94 -1.12 -13.44 11.07
C HIS A 94 -1.04 -13.12 9.58
N ILE A 95 -2.10 -13.51 8.86
CA ILE A 95 -2.31 -13.14 7.46
C ILE A 95 -3.49 -12.19 7.41
N VAL A 96 -3.32 -11.08 6.69
CA VAL A 96 -4.40 -10.11 6.43
C VAL A 96 -4.98 -10.37 5.04
N GLY A 97 -6.30 -10.38 4.90
CA GLY A 97 -6.96 -10.66 3.63
C GLY A 97 -7.04 -12.17 3.28
N ASP A 98 -6.98 -12.49 1.99
CA ASP A 98 -7.15 -13.87 1.49
C ASP A 98 -5.87 -14.71 1.64
N ASP A 99 -5.90 -15.71 2.51
CA ASP A 99 -4.78 -16.61 2.80
C ASP A 99 -4.55 -17.69 1.72
N LYS A 100 -5.44 -17.78 0.73
CA LYS A 100 -5.32 -18.67 -0.43
C LYS A 100 -4.73 -17.97 -1.65
N ASN A 101 -4.74 -16.64 -1.68
CA ASN A 101 -4.14 -15.86 -2.74
C ASN A 101 -2.62 -15.77 -2.53
N LEU A 102 -1.85 -16.32 -3.47
CA LEU A 102 -0.39 -16.39 -3.38
C LEU A 102 0.23 -15.00 -3.55
N GLN A 103 -0.29 -14.17 -4.45
CA GLN A 103 0.21 -12.81 -4.64
C GLN A 103 -0.02 -11.94 -3.40
N ASN A 104 -1.15 -12.11 -2.70
CA ASN A 104 -1.39 -11.49 -1.40
C ASN A 104 -0.37 -11.96 -0.35
N LEU A 105 -0.09 -13.26 -0.28
CA LEU A 105 0.91 -13.82 0.64
C LEU A 105 2.33 -13.31 0.35
N ILE A 106 2.72 -13.25 -0.93
CA ILE A 106 4.03 -12.74 -1.33
C ILE A 106 4.16 -11.27 -0.98
N SER A 107 3.16 -10.46 -1.33
CA SER A 107 3.15 -9.02 -1.03
C SER A 107 3.31 -8.74 0.47
N GLN A 108 2.59 -9.47 1.32
CA GLN A 108 2.72 -9.36 2.77
C GLN A 108 4.08 -9.84 3.29
N ALA A 109 4.61 -10.94 2.75
CA ALA A 109 5.91 -11.45 3.14
C ALA A 109 7.03 -10.44 2.82
N VAL A 110 7.02 -9.85 1.62
CA VAL A 110 7.95 -8.80 1.20
C VAL A 110 7.82 -7.57 2.10
N SER A 111 6.59 -7.15 2.41
CA SER A 111 6.34 -6.01 3.29
C SER A 111 6.89 -6.28 4.70
N ASN A 112 6.71 -7.49 5.23
CA ASN A 112 7.27 -7.87 6.51
C ASN A 112 8.81 -7.92 6.49
N LEU A 113 9.41 -8.51 5.45
CA LEU A 113 10.86 -8.59 5.29
C LEU A 113 11.51 -7.20 5.17
N SER A 114 10.80 -6.23 4.59
CA SER A 114 11.24 -4.83 4.50
C SER A 114 10.91 -3.99 5.75
N GLY A 115 10.24 -4.57 6.75
CA GLY A 115 9.85 -3.89 7.99
C GLY A 115 8.72 -2.87 7.81
N THR A 116 8.00 -2.93 6.69
CA THR A 116 6.86 -2.06 6.34
C THR A 116 5.50 -2.74 6.46
N GLY A 117 5.50 -4.07 6.64
CA GLY A 117 4.31 -4.90 6.74
C GLY A 117 3.74 -5.01 8.14
N ASN A 118 3.13 -6.16 8.44
CA ASN A 118 2.50 -6.48 9.72
C ASN A 118 3.52 -6.97 10.75
N THR A 119 4.65 -6.26 10.86
CA THR A 119 5.64 -6.44 11.94
C THR A 119 5.42 -5.36 13.00
N ASP A 120 5.99 -5.52 14.19
CA ASP A 120 5.87 -4.48 15.22
C ASP A 120 6.37 -3.12 14.70
N ARG A 121 7.53 -3.13 14.01
CA ARG A 121 8.09 -1.94 13.36
C ARG A 121 7.16 -1.38 12.29
N GLY A 122 6.65 -2.22 11.39
CA GLY A 122 5.78 -1.77 10.30
C GLY A 122 4.45 -1.20 10.81
N ILE A 123 3.84 -1.86 11.80
CA ILE A 123 2.62 -1.40 12.47
C ILE A 123 2.85 -0.04 13.13
N LEU A 124 3.92 0.11 13.91
CA LEU A 124 4.25 1.39 14.57
C LEU A 124 4.50 2.51 13.55
N ASN A 125 5.28 2.23 12.50
CA ASN A 125 5.56 3.20 11.45
C ASN A 125 4.31 3.57 10.65
N SER A 126 3.33 2.67 10.51
CA SER A 126 2.05 2.97 9.85
C SER A 126 1.18 3.98 10.61
N LEU A 127 1.45 4.20 11.91
CA LEU A 127 0.73 5.18 12.72
C LEU A 127 1.27 6.61 12.55
N VAL A 128 2.56 6.75 12.22
CA VAL A 128 3.22 8.04 12.00
C VAL A 128 2.49 8.93 10.97
N PRO A 129 2.16 8.46 9.75
CA PRO A 129 1.45 9.29 8.78
C PRO A 129 0.05 9.71 9.28
N LYS A 130 -0.66 8.85 10.02
CA LYS A 130 -1.97 9.21 10.60
C LYS A 130 -1.88 10.38 11.58
N ILE A 131 -0.77 10.49 12.31
CA ILE A 131 -0.54 11.65 13.19
C ILE A 131 -0.24 12.90 12.37
N ILE A 132 0.50 12.78 11.27
CA ILE A 132 0.75 13.89 10.34
C ILE A 132 -0.59 14.38 9.75
N ASP A 133 -1.48 13.47 9.38
CA ASP A 133 -2.81 13.82 8.88
C ASP A 133 -3.60 14.61 9.93
N LEU A 134 -3.58 14.15 11.20
CA LEU A 134 -4.20 14.89 12.30
C LEU A 134 -3.57 16.29 12.52
N GLN A 135 -2.25 16.42 12.37
CA GLN A 135 -1.57 17.72 12.43
C GLN A 135 -2.03 18.65 11.30
N HIS A 136 -2.18 18.11 10.09
CA HIS A 136 -2.68 18.86 8.94
C HIS A 136 -4.14 19.28 9.13
N GLU A 137 -5.01 18.37 9.58
CA GLU A 137 -6.41 18.67 9.87
C GLU A 137 -6.55 19.74 10.95
N LEU A 138 -5.77 19.65 12.03
CA LEU A 138 -5.75 20.65 13.09
C LEU A 138 -5.34 22.02 12.55
N SER A 139 -4.23 22.06 11.78
CA SER A 139 -3.72 23.31 11.19
C SER A 139 -4.74 23.93 10.25
N LYS A 140 -5.36 23.13 9.37
CA LYS A 140 -6.42 23.60 8.46
C LYS A 140 -7.63 24.20 9.18
N LYS A 141 -7.92 23.79 10.41
CA LYS A 141 -9.04 24.30 11.21
C LYS A 141 -8.69 25.55 12.03
N TYR A 142 -7.42 25.71 12.41
CA TYR A 142 -6.98 26.84 13.22
C TYR A 142 -6.36 27.96 12.42
N GLU A 143 -5.54 27.64 11.42
CA GLU A 143 -4.79 28.63 10.66
C GLU A 143 -5.69 29.42 9.72
N ASP A 144 -5.48 30.73 9.71
CA ASP A 144 -6.17 31.68 8.85
C ASP A 144 -5.40 31.85 7.53
N PRO A 145 -5.96 31.44 6.38
CA PRO A 145 -5.30 31.56 5.08
C PRO A 145 -4.90 33.01 4.73
N GLU A 146 -5.70 34.01 5.10
CA GLU A 146 -5.41 35.41 4.80
C GLU A 146 -4.23 35.95 5.61
N LYS A 147 -4.03 35.42 6.83
CA LYS A 147 -2.85 35.73 7.65
C LYS A 147 -1.61 35.02 7.13
N LEU A 148 -1.76 33.76 6.72
CA LEU A 148 -0.67 32.97 6.17
C LEU A 148 -0.17 33.48 4.81
N ASP A 149 -1.03 34.03 3.95
CA ASP A 149 -0.65 34.60 2.65
C ASP A 149 0.23 35.85 2.77
N LYS A 150 0.24 36.49 3.94
CA LYS A 150 1.11 37.65 4.23
C LYS A 150 2.53 37.23 4.60
N LEU A 151 2.79 35.93 4.76
CA LEU A 151 4.11 35.43 5.10
C LEU A 151 5.08 35.55 3.91
N PRO A 152 6.37 35.84 4.17
CA PRO A 152 7.39 35.73 3.15
C PRO A 152 7.42 34.29 2.61
N HIS A 153 7.64 34.12 1.31
CA HIS A 153 7.63 32.81 0.66
C HIS A 153 8.74 32.71 -0.39
N ILE A 154 9.21 31.49 -0.62
CA ILE A 154 10.11 31.13 -1.71
C ILE A 154 9.39 30.08 -2.56
N GLY A 155 8.95 30.47 -3.76
CA GLY A 155 8.04 29.66 -4.56
C GLY A 155 6.73 29.41 -3.80
N GLU A 156 6.33 28.14 -3.69
CA GLU A 156 5.13 27.73 -2.96
C GLU A 156 5.36 27.57 -1.44
N MET A 157 6.62 27.67 -0.99
CA MET A 157 6.97 27.46 0.43
C MET A 157 6.84 28.76 1.22
N ARG A 158 5.95 28.78 2.21
CA ARG A 158 5.82 29.87 3.19
C ARG A 158 6.93 29.76 4.24
N ILE A 159 7.58 30.88 4.55
CA ILE A 159 8.62 31.02 5.57
C ILE A 159 7.98 31.67 6.80
N ARG A 160 8.11 31.03 7.96
CA ARG A 160 7.69 31.58 9.25
C ARG A 160 8.88 32.26 9.95
N PRO A 161 8.94 33.60 10.03
CA PRO A 161 9.98 34.30 10.78
C PRO A 161 9.92 33.99 12.28
N ALA A 162 11.08 34.03 12.95
CA ALA A 162 11.21 33.64 14.36
C ALA A 162 10.39 34.50 15.34
N ASN A 163 10.00 35.71 14.96
CA ASN A 163 9.22 36.62 15.79
C ASN A 163 7.69 36.46 15.64
N ILE A 164 7.21 35.62 14.71
CA ILE A 164 5.77 35.43 14.50
C ILE A 164 5.21 34.41 15.48
N ARG A 165 4.23 34.84 16.29
CA ARG A 165 3.54 33.98 17.25
C ARG A 165 2.41 33.23 16.57
N THR A 166 2.00 32.11 17.16
CA THR A 166 0.86 31.32 16.66
C THR A 166 -0.43 32.15 16.61
N ALA A 167 -0.68 33.00 17.63
CA ALA A 167 -1.83 33.91 17.66
C ALA A 167 -1.90 34.84 16.43
N ASP A 168 -0.77 35.13 15.78
CA ASP A 168 -0.70 36.00 14.61
C ASP A 168 -1.05 35.25 13.30
N LEU A 169 -1.25 33.92 13.35
CA LEU A 169 -1.45 33.03 12.18
C LEU A 169 -2.79 32.26 12.20
N ILE A 170 -3.50 32.23 13.32
CA ILE A 170 -4.77 31.51 13.47
C ILE A 170 -5.98 32.45 13.39
N TYR A 171 -7.19 31.93 13.22
CA TYR A 171 -8.42 32.74 13.27
C TYR A 171 -8.57 33.47 14.61
N ASP A 172 -9.09 34.70 14.58
CA ASP A 172 -9.16 35.60 15.75
C ASP A 172 -10.05 35.10 16.89
N ASP A 173 -11.00 34.21 16.60
CA ASP A 173 -11.92 33.61 17.58
C ASP A 173 -11.38 32.33 18.22
N LEU A 174 -10.17 31.89 17.84
CA LEU A 174 -9.55 30.67 18.32
C LEU A 174 -8.43 30.95 19.34
N ASN A 175 -8.18 29.97 20.20
CA ASN A 175 -7.18 30.08 21.26
C ASN A 175 -5.85 29.45 20.83
N ASP A 176 -4.77 30.25 20.85
CA ASP A 176 -3.44 29.83 20.40
C ASP A 176 -2.77 28.85 21.38
N GLU A 177 -3.02 28.98 22.68
CA GLU A 177 -2.54 28.02 23.69
C GLU A 177 -3.13 26.63 23.45
N ALA A 178 -4.43 26.54 23.12
CA ALA A 178 -5.09 25.28 22.80
C ALA A 178 -4.50 24.64 21.54
N TYR A 179 -4.28 25.42 20.47
CA TYR A 179 -3.61 24.95 19.25
C TYR A 179 -2.21 24.43 19.53
N ASN A 180 -1.38 25.21 20.22
CA ASN A 180 0.01 24.85 20.51
C ASN A 180 0.06 23.56 21.35
N LYS A 181 -0.76 23.44 22.40
CA LYS A 181 -0.82 22.21 23.22
C LYS A 181 -1.24 20.99 22.41
N ALA A 182 -2.25 21.12 21.55
CA ALA A 182 -2.70 20.02 20.70
C ALA A 182 -1.60 19.62 19.69
N MET A 183 -0.94 20.60 19.07
CA MET A 183 0.17 20.35 18.15
C MET A 183 1.35 19.68 18.84
N ASP A 184 1.74 20.15 20.04
CA ASP A 184 2.82 19.57 20.84
C ASP A 184 2.55 18.11 21.20
N ILE A 185 1.30 17.78 21.60
CA ILE A 185 0.89 16.40 21.87
C ILE A 185 1.08 15.52 20.63
N LEU A 186 0.62 15.98 19.46
CA LEU A 186 0.77 15.23 18.20
C LEU A 186 2.23 15.08 17.81
N MET A 187 3.04 16.15 17.94
CA MET A 187 4.48 16.10 17.68
C MET A 187 5.21 15.14 18.62
N GLN A 188 4.84 15.13 19.90
CA GLN A 188 5.41 14.21 20.88
C GLN A 188 5.04 12.76 20.55
N ALA A 189 3.75 12.49 20.33
CA ALA A 189 3.28 11.14 19.96
C ALA A 189 3.97 10.62 18.70
N ARG A 190 4.15 11.46 17.68
CA ARG A 190 4.89 11.11 16.46
C ARG A 190 6.34 10.73 16.76
N ARG A 191 7.04 11.54 17.57
CA ARG A 191 8.44 11.27 17.94
C ARG A 191 8.56 9.97 18.74
N ASP A 192 7.68 9.77 19.72
CA ASP A 192 7.72 8.59 20.57
C ASP A 192 7.48 7.32 19.77
N LEU A 193 6.47 7.30 18.89
CA LEU A 193 6.21 6.15 18.01
C LEU A 193 7.40 5.83 17.09
N ALA A 194 8.05 6.85 16.53
CA ALA A 194 9.21 6.66 15.67
C ALA A 194 10.42 6.06 16.43
N ASN A 195 10.55 6.36 17.73
CA ASN A 195 11.65 5.90 18.56
C ASN A 195 11.44 4.50 19.16
N ILE A 196 10.19 4.06 19.38
CA ILE A 196 9.91 2.74 19.98
C ILE A 196 10.63 1.61 19.23
N SER A 197 10.63 1.65 17.90
CA SER A 197 11.26 0.60 17.09
C SER A 197 12.78 0.57 17.26
N SER A 198 13.43 1.73 17.37
CA SER A 198 14.87 1.80 17.63
C SER A 198 15.22 1.37 19.05
N ASP A 199 14.42 1.81 20.03
CA ASP A 199 14.68 1.58 21.46
C ASP A 199 14.56 0.10 21.83
N LEU A 200 13.56 -0.57 21.26
CA LEU A 200 13.32 -1.99 21.47
C LEU A 200 14.07 -2.90 20.48
N ARG A 201 14.86 -2.33 19.56
CA ARG A 201 15.56 -3.06 18.48
C ARG A 201 14.63 -4.00 17.70
N LEU A 202 13.44 -3.50 17.37
CA LEU A 202 12.44 -4.28 16.64
C LEU A 202 12.87 -4.42 15.17
N ASN A 203 12.78 -5.66 14.67
CA ASN A 203 13.00 -5.96 13.25
C ASN A 203 11.69 -5.77 12.46
#